data_AF-Q8KB19-F1
#
_entry.id   AF-Q8KB19-F1
#
_cell.length_a   1.000
_cell.length_b   1.000
_cell.length_c   1.000
_cell.angle_alpha   90.00
_cell.angle_beta   90.00
_cell.angle_gamma   90.00
#
_symmetry.space_group_name_H-M   'P 1'
#
loop_
_entity.id
_entity.type
_entity.pdbx_description
1 polymer ?
#
loop_
_entity_poly.entity_id
_entity_poly.type
_entity_poly.pdbx_seq_one_letter_code
_entity_poly.pdbx_strand_id
1 'polypeptide(L)'
;MLFHNQTIDFTMLATNENRLVEILLQCQPGQPRTRGTWEVDHQGTPFILPSIGGITLNLQVGDPAFGWEGDHIEPGVSCTADTHKPFEHPNVTVQMLSCVGNTATIVSGEAKGESGVVIGHHGGSEHIIVDFPREVKEKMAYGDTIMVRSKGQGLKLTDFPDVSLFNLDPALLAKMKINIAEDGVLEVPVTTLVPAYCMGSGIGSAHVAKGDYDIVTSDPGAVEEFGLDRIRFGDFVALLDQDNRYGRAYRKGAVTIGVVVHSDCREAGHGPGVTTIMTCATRGIRPVIDPKANIADLLGIGTRL
;
A
#
# COMPACT_ATOMS: atom_id res chain seq x y z
N MET A 1 -40.14 26.19 -2.76
CA MET A 1 -38.86 26.15 -2.02
C MET A 1 -37.82 25.52 -2.93
N LEU A 2 -36.93 26.35 -3.45
CA LEU A 2 -35.80 25.91 -4.26
C LEU A 2 -34.73 25.36 -3.30
N PHE A 3 -34.51 24.05 -3.30
CA PHE A 3 -33.38 23.47 -2.61
C PHE A 3 -32.13 23.82 -3.42
N HIS A 4 -31.31 24.72 -2.88
CA HIS A 4 -29.94 24.92 -3.34
C HIS A 4 -29.18 23.61 -3.13
N ASN A 5 -28.81 22.95 -4.23
CA ASN A 5 -27.70 22.00 -4.21
C ASN A 5 -26.44 22.83 -3.90
N GLN A 6 -25.99 22.80 -2.66
CA GLN A 6 -24.63 23.18 -2.32
C GLN A 6 -23.71 22.14 -2.97
N THR A 7 -23.11 22.50 -4.10
CA THR A 7 -21.90 21.87 -4.59
C THR A 7 -20.86 21.97 -3.48
N ILE A 8 -20.50 20.84 -2.89
CA ILE A 8 -19.33 20.71 -2.02
C ILE A 8 -18.14 21.03 -2.90
N ASP A 9 -17.55 22.20 -2.69
CA ASP A 9 -16.37 22.65 -3.41
C ASP A 9 -15.17 21.89 -2.84
N PHE A 10 -14.87 20.72 -3.43
CA PHE A 10 -13.63 20.01 -3.14
C PHE A 10 -12.50 20.90 -3.65
N THR A 11 -11.79 21.57 -2.74
CA THR A 11 -10.60 22.33 -3.10
C THR A 11 -9.59 21.37 -3.69
N MET A 12 -9.41 21.38 -5.02
CA MET A 12 -8.39 20.56 -5.66
C MET A 12 -7.02 20.99 -5.14
N LEU A 13 -6.27 20.05 -4.56
CA LEU A 13 -4.89 20.27 -4.15
C LEU A 13 -4.05 20.63 -5.39
N ALA A 14 -3.35 21.76 -5.34
CA ALA A 14 -2.46 22.15 -6.42
C ALA A 14 -1.24 21.22 -6.47
N THR A 15 -0.95 20.66 -7.65
CA THR A 15 0.14 19.71 -7.85
C THR A 15 1.02 20.06 -9.04
N ASN A 16 2.19 19.42 -9.11
CA ASN A 16 3.06 19.42 -10.29
C ASN A 16 2.73 18.26 -11.27
N GLU A 17 1.52 17.69 -11.26
CA GLU A 17 1.18 16.49 -12.04
C GLU A 17 1.52 16.63 -13.53
N ASN A 18 1.31 17.81 -14.11
CA ASN A 18 1.59 18.09 -15.52
C ASN A 18 3.09 18.01 -15.91
N ARG A 19 3.98 17.85 -14.92
CA ARG A 19 5.43 17.68 -15.10
C ARG A 19 5.90 16.25 -14.80
N LEU A 20 4.99 15.35 -14.42
CA LEU A 20 5.35 13.97 -14.14
C LEU A 20 5.60 13.20 -15.42
N VAL A 21 6.57 12.29 -15.35
CA VAL A 21 6.88 11.36 -16.43
C VAL A 21 6.04 10.10 -16.25
N GLU A 22 5.44 9.64 -17.35
CA GLU A 22 4.72 8.37 -17.43
C GLU A 22 5.59 7.35 -18.15
N ILE A 23 5.72 6.15 -17.60
CA ILE A 23 6.58 5.08 -18.12
C ILE A 23 5.82 3.76 -18.13
N LEU A 24 5.96 2.99 -19.21
CA LEU A 24 5.48 1.61 -19.22
C LEU A 24 6.51 0.69 -18.59
N LEU A 25 6.12 -0.02 -17.55
CA LEU A 25 6.93 -1.01 -16.86
C LEU A 25 6.37 -2.39 -17.15
N GLN A 26 7.24 -3.32 -17.53
CA GLN A 26 6.84 -4.72 -17.73
C GLN A 26 7.11 -5.52 -16.46
N CYS A 27 6.14 -6.34 -16.05
CA CYS A 27 6.29 -7.36 -15.01
C CYS A 27 5.47 -8.61 -15.37
N GLN A 28 5.48 -9.60 -14.48
CA GLN A 28 4.72 -10.84 -14.58
C GLN A 28 4.31 -11.28 -13.16
N PRO A 29 3.32 -12.17 -13.01
CA PRO A 29 3.04 -12.79 -11.71
C PRO A 29 4.30 -13.49 -11.17
N GLY A 30 4.67 -13.20 -9.94
CA GLY A 30 5.75 -13.85 -9.22
C GLY A 30 5.24 -15.14 -8.59
N GLN A 31 5.99 -16.24 -8.73
CA GLN A 31 5.62 -17.51 -8.09
C GLN A 31 5.56 -17.37 -6.56
N PRO A 32 4.72 -18.17 -5.85
CA PRO A 32 4.71 -18.20 -4.40
C PRO A 32 6.10 -18.55 -3.87
N ARG A 33 6.52 -17.88 -2.81
CA ARG A 33 7.82 -18.11 -2.17
C ARG A 33 7.59 -18.46 -0.71
N THR A 34 8.27 -19.52 -0.27
CA THR A 34 8.36 -19.88 1.14
C THR A 34 9.83 -20.20 1.44
N ARG A 35 10.20 -20.22 2.72
CA ARG A 35 11.55 -20.69 3.11
C ARG A 35 11.76 -22.18 2.87
N GLY A 36 10.71 -22.94 2.57
CA GLY A 36 10.78 -24.40 2.40
C GLY A 36 11.11 -25.16 3.70
N THR A 37 10.93 -24.52 4.86
CA THR A 37 11.21 -25.05 6.20
C THR A 37 10.25 -24.44 7.21
N TRP A 38 10.27 -24.93 8.45
CA TRP A 38 9.59 -24.32 9.59
C TRP A 38 10.00 -22.86 9.78
N GLU A 39 9.01 -22.02 10.00
CA GLU A 39 9.13 -20.65 10.53
C GLU A 39 8.70 -20.65 11.99
N VAL A 40 8.95 -19.57 12.72
CA VAL A 40 8.75 -19.50 14.18
C VAL A 40 8.01 -18.22 14.54
N ASP A 41 6.89 -18.36 15.25
CA ASP A 41 6.11 -17.20 15.67
C ASP A 41 6.77 -16.42 16.83
N HIS A 42 6.20 -15.28 17.18
CA HIS A 42 6.68 -14.41 18.25
C HIS A 42 6.62 -15.03 19.67
N GLN A 43 6.00 -16.21 19.84
CA GLN A 43 5.98 -17.00 21.06
C GLN A 43 6.96 -18.18 21.03
N GLY A 44 7.68 -18.39 19.93
CA GLY A 44 8.59 -19.51 19.75
C GLY A 44 7.93 -20.79 19.23
N THR A 45 6.68 -20.72 18.75
CA THR A 45 5.97 -21.87 18.18
C THR A 45 6.29 -22.02 16.69
N PRO A 46 6.75 -23.19 16.24
CA PRO A 46 7.03 -23.41 14.84
C PRO A 46 5.75 -23.60 14.01
N PHE A 47 5.74 -23.08 12.77
CA PHE A 47 4.62 -23.25 11.82
C PHE A 47 5.10 -23.49 10.37
N ILE A 48 4.18 -24.00 9.53
CA ILE A 48 4.33 -24.13 8.07
C ILE A 48 3.03 -23.64 7.44
N LEU A 49 3.07 -22.51 6.74
CA LEU A 49 1.90 -21.86 6.16
C LEU A 49 2.20 -21.35 4.74
N PRO A 50 1.16 -21.07 3.93
CA PRO A 50 1.31 -20.23 2.74
C PRO A 50 1.92 -18.87 3.10
N SER A 51 2.67 -18.28 2.17
CA SER A 51 3.36 -17.00 2.37
C SER A 51 3.29 -16.11 1.13
N ILE A 52 4.26 -15.22 0.96
CA ILE A 52 4.39 -14.22 -0.09
C ILE A 52 4.36 -14.80 -1.51
N GLY A 53 4.11 -13.93 -2.48
CA GLY A 53 4.08 -14.26 -3.90
C GLY A 53 2.79 -14.95 -4.33
N GLY A 54 2.64 -15.11 -5.64
CA GLY A 54 1.56 -15.89 -6.23
C GLY A 54 0.44 -15.10 -6.85
N ILE A 55 -0.49 -15.86 -7.43
CA ILE A 55 -1.82 -15.41 -7.84
C ILE A 55 -2.79 -15.86 -6.74
N THR A 56 -3.06 -14.97 -5.79
CA THR A 56 -3.90 -15.24 -4.62
C THR A 56 -5.38 -15.12 -5.01
N LEU A 57 -6.07 -16.26 -5.14
CA LEU A 57 -7.42 -16.29 -5.70
C LEU A 57 -8.50 -15.78 -4.74
N ASN A 58 -8.41 -16.11 -3.45
CA ASN A 58 -9.45 -15.91 -2.45
C ASN A 58 -9.25 -14.66 -1.58
N LEU A 59 -8.23 -13.84 -1.85
CA LEU A 59 -7.99 -12.57 -1.18
C LEU A 59 -7.79 -11.46 -2.20
N GLN A 60 -8.29 -10.28 -1.85
CA GLN A 60 -8.27 -9.09 -2.68
C GLN A 60 -8.24 -7.82 -1.82
N VAL A 61 -8.04 -6.67 -2.46
CA VAL A 61 -8.11 -5.38 -1.77
C VAL A 61 -9.47 -5.20 -1.07
N GLY A 62 -9.44 -4.67 0.15
CA GLY A 62 -10.60 -4.46 1.01
C GLY A 62 -10.99 -5.64 1.89
N ASP A 63 -10.42 -6.83 1.69
CA ASP A 63 -10.57 -7.95 2.64
C ASP A 63 -9.78 -7.67 3.94
N PRO A 64 -10.12 -8.32 5.07
CA PRO A 64 -9.35 -8.22 6.31
C PRO A 64 -7.88 -8.61 6.11
N ALA A 65 -6.95 -7.87 6.71
CA ALA A 65 -5.53 -8.24 6.72
C ALA A 65 -5.23 -9.36 7.75
N PHE A 66 -6.18 -9.69 8.62
CA PHE A 66 -6.04 -10.62 9.74
C PHE A 66 -6.89 -11.88 9.57
N GLY A 67 -6.58 -12.90 10.37
CA GLY A 67 -7.42 -14.09 10.53
C GLY A 67 -7.19 -15.18 9.48
N TRP A 68 -6.13 -15.06 8.68
CA TRP A 68 -5.76 -16.05 7.67
C TRP A 68 -4.77 -17.08 8.24
N GLU A 69 -4.92 -18.34 7.82
CA GLU A 69 -3.89 -19.36 8.01
C GLU A 69 -2.80 -19.18 6.95
N GLY A 70 -2.04 -18.10 7.11
CA GLY A 70 -0.98 -17.65 6.21
C GLY A 70 -0.01 -16.71 6.94
N ASP A 71 1.14 -16.43 6.34
CA ASP A 71 2.14 -15.50 6.88
C ASP A 71 2.66 -14.55 5.78
N HIS A 72 2.49 -13.23 5.94
CA HIS A 72 2.79 -12.24 4.89
C HIS A 72 2.02 -12.49 3.58
N ILE A 73 0.74 -12.84 3.64
CA ILE A 73 -0.04 -13.07 2.43
C ILE A 73 -0.23 -11.76 1.67
N GLU A 74 0.15 -11.79 0.39
CA GLU A 74 -0.06 -10.71 -0.56
C GLU A 74 -1.41 -10.95 -1.29
N PRO A 75 -2.37 -10.02 -1.22
CA PRO A 75 -3.68 -10.17 -1.86
C PRO A 75 -3.58 -9.94 -3.38
N GLY A 76 -4.52 -10.47 -4.16
CA GLY A 76 -4.53 -10.26 -5.60
C GLY A 76 -3.37 -11.01 -6.30
N VAL A 77 -2.51 -10.28 -6.99
CA VAL A 77 -1.38 -10.85 -7.75
C VAL A 77 -0.08 -10.15 -7.38
N SER A 78 0.84 -10.89 -6.79
CA SER A 78 2.20 -10.46 -6.58
C SER A 78 2.94 -10.46 -7.91
N CYS A 79 3.55 -9.33 -8.27
CA CYS A 79 4.19 -9.17 -9.56
C CYS A 79 5.66 -8.77 -9.40
N THR A 80 6.49 -9.32 -10.28
CA THR A 80 7.93 -9.06 -10.35
C THR A 80 8.35 -9.04 -11.82
N ALA A 81 9.45 -8.39 -12.16
CA ALA A 81 9.99 -8.40 -13.51
C ALA A 81 10.96 -9.56 -13.76
N ASP A 82 11.63 -10.07 -12.72
CA ASP A 82 12.49 -11.25 -12.78
C ASP A 82 12.40 -12.05 -11.47
N THR A 83 11.83 -13.26 -11.52
CA THR A 83 11.67 -14.12 -10.34
C THR A 83 12.98 -14.64 -9.76
N HIS A 84 14.10 -14.56 -10.49
CA HIS A 84 15.40 -15.09 -10.06
C HIS A 84 16.31 -14.02 -9.45
N LYS A 85 16.03 -12.74 -9.71
CA LYS A 85 16.89 -11.62 -9.32
C LYS A 85 16.13 -10.52 -8.57
N PRO A 86 15.48 -10.82 -7.43
CA PRO A 86 14.59 -9.89 -6.74
C PRO A 86 15.21 -8.52 -6.45
N PHE A 87 16.50 -8.48 -6.09
CA PHE A 87 17.19 -7.26 -5.67
C PHE A 87 17.99 -6.55 -6.79
N GLU A 88 17.87 -6.99 -8.04
CA GLU A 88 18.59 -6.40 -9.17
C GLU A 88 17.66 -5.69 -10.15
N HIS A 89 18.24 -4.95 -11.09
CA HIS A 89 17.51 -4.50 -12.27
C HIS A 89 17.00 -5.73 -13.07
N PRO A 90 15.73 -5.74 -13.54
CA PRO A 90 14.78 -4.62 -13.55
C PRO A 90 13.85 -4.49 -12.33
N ASN A 91 13.86 -5.41 -11.37
CA ASN A 91 12.90 -5.44 -10.25
C ASN A 91 12.92 -4.19 -9.38
N VAL A 92 14.12 -3.72 -9.03
CA VAL A 92 14.27 -2.50 -8.22
C VAL A 92 13.60 -1.29 -8.87
N THR A 93 13.66 -1.20 -10.20
CA THR A 93 13.03 -0.12 -10.97
C THR A 93 11.53 -0.30 -11.06
N VAL A 94 11.05 -1.53 -11.24
CA VAL A 94 9.60 -1.81 -11.28
C VAL A 94 8.95 -1.43 -9.97
N GLN A 95 9.50 -1.82 -8.82
CA GLN A 95 8.96 -1.39 -7.54
C GLN A 95 9.09 0.11 -7.32
N MET A 96 10.26 0.68 -7.63
CA MET A 96 10.49 2.10 -7.39
C MET A 96 9.55 2.99 -8.20
N LEU A 97 9.20 2.61 -9.43
CA LEU A 97 8.38 3.45 -10.30
C LEU A 97 6.89 3.12 -10.21
N SER A 98 6.50 1.91 -9.80
CA SER A 98 5.09 1.55 -9.63
C SER A 98 4.50 2.26 -8.42
N CYS A 99 3.44 3.04 -8.64
CA CYS A 99 2.75 3.79 -7.60
C CYS A 99 1.38 3.15 -7.32
N VAL A 100 0.93 3.23 -6.08
CA VAL A 100 -0.41 2.87 -5.66
C VAL A 100 -1.42 3.67 -6.50
N GLY A 101 -2.38 2.96 -7.10
CA GLY A 101 -3.39 3.51 -8.00
C GLY A 101 -3.04 3.40 -9.48
N ASN A 102 -1.79 3.07 -9.85
CA ASN A 102 -1.43 2.87 -11.25
C ASN A 102 -2.19 1.70 -11.87
N THR A 103 -2.57 1.86 -13.14
CA THR A 103 -3.21 0.80 -13.92
C THR A 103 -2.20 -0.23 -14.38
N ALA A 104 -2.54 -1.51 -14.21
CA ALA A 104 -1.79 -2.65 -14.71
C ALA A 104 -2.65 -3.43 -15.71
N THR A 105 -2.16 -3.64 -16.94
CA THR A 105 -2.92 -4.33 -17.99
C THR A 105 -2.21 -5.62 -18.37
N ILE A 106 -2.95 -6.73 -18.41
CA ILE A 106 -2.44 -8.02 -18.87
C ILE A 106 -2.36 -7.99 -20.40
N VAL A 107 -1.19 -8.27 -20.98
CA VAL A 107 -0.94 -8.15 -22.43
C VAL A 107 -0.71 -9.50 -23.15
N SER A 108 -0.71 -10.61 -22.42
CA SER A 108 -0.61 -11.98 -22.95
C SER A 108 -1.56 -12.94 -22.21
N GLY A 109 -1.59 -14.21 -22.62
CA GLY A 109 -2.36 -15.24 -21.94
C GLY A 109 -3.87 -15.17 -22.18
N GLU A 110 -4.61 -15.99 -21.43
CA GLU A 110 -6.08 -16.07 -21.53
C GLU A 110 -6.78 -14.84 -20.93
N ALA A 111 -6.12 -14.15 -20.00
CA ALA A 111 -6.60 -12.93 -19.36
C ALA A 111 -6.19 -11.64 -20.11
N LYS A 112 -5.67 -11.74 -21.35
CA LYS A 112 -5.22 -10.58 -22.12
C LYS A 112 -6.30 -9.52 -22.29
N GLY A 113 -5.94 -8.26 -22.00
CA GLY A 113 -6.80 -7.09 -22.12
C GLY A 113 -7.45 -6.69 -20.80
N GLU A 114 -7.48 -7.58 -19.82
CA GLU A 114 -7.98 -7.27 -18.48
C GLU A 114 -7.04 -6.29 -17.76
N SER A 115 -7.64 -5.43 -16.93
CA SER A 115 -6.91 -4.40 -16.18
C SER A 115 -7.14 -4.54 -14.68
N GLY A 116 -6.11 -4.19 -13.93
CA GLY A 116 -6.07 -4.19 -12.48
C GLY A 116 -5.40 -2.91 -11.96
N VAL A 117 -5.25 -2.83 -10.65
CA VAL A 117 -4.71 -1.65 -9.96
C VAL A 117 -3.58 -2.05 -9.04
N VAL A 118 -2.45 -1.34 -9.13
CA VAL A 118 -1.35 -1.48 -8.17
C VAL A 118 -1.83 -0.97 -6.81
N ILE A 119 -1.78 -1.80 -5.78
CA ILE A 119 -2.18 -1.43 -4.42
C ILE A 119 -0.99 -1.15 -3.49
N GLY A 120 0.23 -1.50 -3.92
CA GLY A 120 1.48 -1.13 -3.26
C GLY A 120 2.59 -2.12 -3.55
N HIS A 121 3.60 -2.17 -2.68
CA HIS A 121 4.79 -3.00 -2.85
C HIS A 121 5.28 -3.57 -1.52
N HIS A 122 5.90 -4.75 -1.59
CA HIS A 122 6.42 -5.48 -0.44
C HIS A 122 7.94 -5.64 -0.57
N GLY A 123 8.66 -5.04 0.38
CA GLY A 123 10.11 -5.06 0.44
C GLY A 123 10.64 -6.42 0.90
N GLY A 124 11.81 -6.84 0.41
CA GLY A 124 12.37 -8.16 0.73
C GLY A 124 11.85 -9.26 -0.21
N SER A 125 10.54 -9.35 -0.44
CA SER A 125 9.98 -10.16 -1.54
C SER A 125 10.25 -9.51 -2.90
N GLU A 126 10.33 -8.19 -2.89
CA GLU A 126 10.57 -7.32 -4.04
C GLU A 126 9.44 -7.41 -5.08
N HIS A 127 8.21 -7.53 -4.57
CA HIS A 127 6.98 -7.58 -5.34
C HIS A 127 6.27 -6.22 -5.37
N ILE A 128 5.64 -5.90 -6.49
CA ILE A 128 4.48 -5.01 -6.49
C ILE A 128 3.23 -5.87 -6.36
N ILE A 129 2.16 -5.33 -5.78
CA ILE A 129 0.91 -6.06 -5.58
C ILE A 129 -0.16 -5.42 -6.44
N VAL A 130 -0.82 -6.23 -7.26
CA VAL A 130 -1.85 -5.78 -8.21
C VAL A 130 -3.16 -6.50 -7.93
N ASP A 131 -4.21 -5.73 -7.69
CA ASP A 131 -5.55 -6.28 -7.55
C ASP A 131 -6.20 -6.46 -8.94
N PHE A 132 -6.68 -7.67 -9.18
CA PHE A 132 -7.52 -8.03 -10.32
C PHE A 132 -8.75 -8.77 -9.81
N PRO A 133 -9.91 -8.66 -10.50
CA PRO A 133 -11.09 -9.46 -10.17
C PRO A 133 -10.77 -10.96 -10.17
N ARG A 134 -11.45 -11.72 -9.31
CA ARG A 134 -11.18 -13.16 -9.14
C ARG A 134 -11.29 -13.94 -10.45
N GLU A 135 -12.30 -13.66 -11.26
CA GLU A 135 -12.53 -14.28 -12.56
C GLU A 135 -11.43 -13.99 -13.59
N VAL A 136 -10.66 -12.92 -13.38
CA VAL A 136 -9.45 -12.61 -14.16
C VAL A 136 -8.30 -13.44 -13.62
N LYS A 137 -8.07 -13.43 -12.30
CA LYS A 137 -7.01 -14.21 -11.64
C LYS A 137 -7.08 -15.70 -11.97
N GLU A 138 -8.27 -16.28 -12.06
CA GLU A 138 -8.48 -17.70 -12.41
C GLU A 138 -8.04 -18.06 -13.85
N LYS A 139 -7.88 -17.07 -14.73
CA LYS A 139 -7.40 -17.23 -16.12
C LYS A 139 -5.91 -16.90 -16.29
N MET A 140 -5.26 -16.43 -15.23
CA MET A 140 -3.87 -16.00 -15.30
C MET A 140 -2.90 -17.18 -15.12
N ALA A 141 -1.74 -17.06 -15.77
CA ALA A 141 -0.60 -17.94 -15.57
C ALA A 141 0.65 -17.13 -15.18
N TYR A 142 1.64 -17.78 -14.55
CA TYR A 142 2.91 -17.13 -14.16
C TYR A 142 3.77 -16.65 -15.33
N GLY A 143 3.47 -17.09 -16.56
CA GLY A 143 4.11 -16.60 -17.78
C GLY A 143 3.42 -15.38 -18.39
N ASP A 144 2.33 -14.90 -17.80
CA ASP A 144 1.61 -13.75 -18.34
C ASP A 144 2.38 -12.45 -18.13
N THR A 145 2.41 -11.64 -19.17
CA THR A 145 3.03 -10.33 -19.16
C THR A 145 2.01 -9.28 -18.75
N ILE A 146 2.41 -8.43 -17.81
CA ILE A 146 1.64 -7.31 -17.29
C ILE A 146 2.40 -6.02 -17.60
N MET A 147 1.68 -5.03 -18.12
CA MET A 147 2.20 -3.69 -18.37
C MET A 147 1.62 -2.73 -17.34
N VAL A 148 2.46 -2.22 -16.44
CA VAL A 148 2.09 -1.16 -15.50
C VAL A 148 2.34 0.18 -16.16
N ARG A 149 1.32 1.02 -16.20
CA ARG A 149 1.41 2.42 -16.62
C ARG A 149 1.80 3.26 -15.41
N SER A 150 3.11 3.39 -15.20
CA SER A 150 3.68 4.07 -14.05
C SER A 150 3.55 5.58 -14.17
N LYS A 151 3.01 6.22 -13.14
CA LYS A 151 2.97 7.67 -12.94
C LYS A 151 2.80 7.99 -11.45
N GLY A 152 3.65 8.84 -10.89
CA GLY A 152 3.48 9.29 -9.50
C GLY A 152 4.78 9.65 -8.79
N GLN A 153 5.90 9.01 -9.13
CA GLN A 153 7.18 9.41 -8.55
C GLN A 153 7.55 10.84 -8.95
N GLY A 154 7.90 11.65 -7.94
CA GLY A 154 8.16 13.09 -8.11
C GLY A 154 6.93 13.99 -7.98
N LEU A 155 5.74 13.43 -7.68
CA LEU A 155 4.54 14.21 -7.36
C LEU A 155 4.77 15.07 -6.11
N LYS A 156 4.27 16.31 -6.15
CA LYS A 156 4.38 17.30 -5.08
C LYS A 156 3.08 18.08 -4.96
N LEU A 157 2.73 18.42 -3.73
CA LEU A 157 1.73 19.44 -3.44
C LEU A 157 2.43 20.80 -3.48
N THR A 158 2.08 21.67 -4.44
CA THR A 158 2.84 22.92 -4.66
C THR A 158 2.61 23.94 -3.55
N ASP A 159 1.44 23.90 -2.91
CA ASP A 159 1.06 24.80 -1.84
C ASP A 159 1.44 24.25 -0.44
N PHE A 160 1.87 22.98 -0.38
CA PHE A 160 2.25 22.27 0.87
C PHE A 160 3.66 21.66 0.74
N PRO A 161 4.72 22.48 0.62
CA PRO A 161 6.07 21.99 0.32
C PRO A 161 6.70 21.13 1.42
N ASP A 162 6.20 21.20 2.66
CA ASP A 162 6.64 20.38 3.79
C ASP A 162 6.01 18.97 3.79
N VAL A 163 5.04 18.73 2.91
CA VAL A 163 4.39 17.43 2.72
C VAL A 163 5.02 16.74 1.52
N SER A 164 5.73 15.64 1.78
CA SER A 164 6.33 14.82 0.74
C SER A 164 5.37 13.71 0.31
N LEU A 165 5.27 13.48 -0.99
CA LEU A 165 4.53 12.37 -1.58
C LEU A 165 5.47 11.35 -2.21
N PHE A 166 5.12 10.08 -2.11
CA PHE A 166 5.82 8.95 -2.71
C PHE A 166 4.80 7.93 -3.18
N ASN A 167 5.14 7.07 -4.14
CA ASN A 167 4.35 5.87 -4.47
C ASN A 167 2.85 6.12 -4.73
N LEU A 168 2.45 7.32 -5.15
CA LEU A 168 1.04 7.71 -5.22
C LEU A 168 0.67 8.19 -6.62
N ASP A 169 -0.29 7.53 -7.24
CA ASP A 169 -0.90 7.99 -8.48
C ASP A 169 -1.65 9.32 -8.23
N PRO A 170 -1.41 10.38 -9.04
CA PRO A 170 -2.14 11.64 -8.93
C PRO A 170 -3.66 11.49 -9.00
N ALA A 171 -4.16 10.54 -9.79
CA ALA A 171 -5.59 10.25 -9.91
C ALA A 171 -6.16 9.61 -8.63
N LEU A 172 -5.35 8.85 -7.89
CA LEU A 172 -5.74 8.34 -6.57
C LEU A 172 -5.72 9.46 -5.53
N LEU A 173 -4.70 10.32 -5.52
CA LEU A 173 -4.65 11.50 -4.65
C LEU A 173 -5.92 12.35 -4.74
N ALA A 174 -6.41 12.60 -5.97
CA ALA A 174 -7.63 13.36 -6.21
C ALA A 174 -8.90 12.71 -5.63
N LYS A 175 -8.87 11.40 -5.35
CA LYS A 175 -9.99 10.64 -4.77
C LYS A 175 -9.91 10.48 -3.25
N MET A 176 -8.79 10.82 -2.61
CA MET A 176 -8.57 10.62 -1.17
C MET A 176 -9.42 11.55 -0.28
N LYS A 177 -10.22 12.47 -0.83
CA LYS A 177 -11.08 13.42 -0.10
C LYS A 177 -10.33 14.22 0.98
N ILE A 178 -9.10 14.63 0.66
CA ILE A 178 -8.27 15.46 1.54
C ILE A 178 -8.86 16.86 1.59
N ASN A 179 -9.05 17.40 2.80
CA ASN A 179 -9.52 18.76 3.02
C ASN A 179 -8.38 19.65 3.52
N ILE A 180 -8.48 20.95 3.26
CA ILE A 180 -7.61 21.96 3.87
C ILE A 180 -8.40 22.59 5.01
N ALA A 181 -7.94 22.40 6.24
CA ALA A 181 -8.58 22.99 7.42
C ALA A 181 -8.39 24.52 7.45
N GLU A 182 -9.18 25.21 8.28
CA GLU A 182 -9.10 26.68 8.43
C GLU A 182 -7.71 27.15 8.89
N ASP A 183 -6.98 26.32 9.62
CA ASP A 183 -5.61 26.59 10.08
C ASP A 183 -4.53 26.21 9.06
N GLY A 184 -4.92 25.81 7.85
CA GLY A 184 -4.02 25.46 6.75
C GLY A 184 -3.40 24.07 6.85
N VAL A 185 -3.88 23.20 7.74
CA VAL A 185 -3.41 21.81 7.87
C VAL A 185 -4.18 20.88 6.92
N LEU A 186 -3.51 19.89 6.33
CA LEU A 186 -4.16 18.88 5.51
C LEU A 186 -4.88 17.85 6.37
N GLU A 187 -6.19 17.76 6.24
CA GLU A 187 -7.01 16.72 6.85
C GLU A 187 -7.11 15.51 5.92
N VAL A 188 -6.44 14.42 6.28
CA VAL A 188 -6.30 13.23 5.44
C VAL A 188 -7.12 12.08 6.02
N PRO A 189 -8.11 11.55 5.29
CA PRO A 189 -8.89 10.39 5.73
C PRO A 189 -8.04 9.12 5.90
N VAL A 190 -8.21 8.43 7.02
CA VAL A 190 -7.57 7.15 7.34
C VAL A 190 -8.52 6.24 8.13
N THR A 191 -8.32 4.93 8.11
CA THR A 191 -9.10 3.99 8.93
C THR A 191 -8.55 3.83 10.34
N THR A 192 -7.21 3.88 10.47
CA THR A 192 -6.51 3.52 11.72
C THR A 192 -5.37 4.48 12.02
N LEU A 193 -5.20 4.82 13.30
CA LEU A 193 -4.02 5.51 13.83
C LEU A 193 -3.10 4.48 14.47
N VAL A 194 -1.87 4.38 14.00
CA VAL A 194 -0.88 3.42 14.47
C VAL A 194 0.17 4.16 15.29
N PRO A 195 0.35 3.83 16.58
CA PRO A 195 1.36 4.48 17.40
C PRO A 195 2.76 4.06 16.98
N ALA A 196 3.75 4.90 17.26
CA ALA A 196 5.11 4.72 16.76
C ALA A 196 5.79 3.40 17.17
N TYR A 197 5.48 2.91 18.37
CA TYR A 197 6.03 1.66 18.91
C TYR A 197 5.37 0.41 18.31
N CYS A 198 4.29 0.57 17.53
CA CYS A 198 3.71 -0.48 16.72
C CYS A 198 4.31 -0.53 15.31
N MET A 199 5.45 0.10 15.04
CA MET A 199 6.17 -0.05 13.77
C MET A 199 7.43 -0.90 13.96
N GLY A 200 7.72 -1.81 13.02
CA GLY A 200 8.82 -2.78 13.14
C GLY A 200 9.60 -3.00 11.86
N SER A 201 9.53 -4.23 11.32
CA SER A 201 10.32 -4.67 10.17
C SER A 201 10.27 -3.66 9.02
N GLY A 202 11.41 -3.40 8.39
CA GLY A 202 11.56 -2.35 7.39
C GLY A 202 11.99 -0.97 7.92
N ILE A 203 11.98 -0.71 9.24
CA ILE A 203 12.64 0.48 9.81
C ILE A 203 14.15 0.46 9.46
N GLY A 204 14.71 1.63 9.14
CA GLY A 204 16.13 1.78 8.77
C GLY A 204 16.42 1.63 7.28
N SER A 205 15.42 1.29 6.44
CA SER A 205 15.54 1.41 4.98
C SER A 205 15.92 2.85 4.60
N ALA A 206 16.86 3.00 3.66
CA ALA A 206 17.45 4.28 3.29
C ALA A 206 16.50 5.23 2.53
N HIS A 207 15.42 4.70 1.97
CA HIS A 207 14.36 5.45 1.30
C HIS A 207 13.03 4.71 1.38
N VAL A 208 11.92 5.39 1.07
CA VAL A 208 10.56 4.81 1.05
C VAL A 208 9.97 4.60 -0.34
N ALA A 209 10.70 4.96 -1.39
CA ALA A 209 10.23 4.85 -2.78
C ALA A 209 10.02 3.41 -3.27
N LYS A 210 10.40 2.39 -2.49
CA LYS A 210 10.12 0.97 -2.76
C LYS A 210 9.99 0.23 -1.43
N GLY A 211 9.29 -0.89 -1.45
CA GLY A 211 8.99 -1.69 -0.28
C GLY A 211 8.17 -0.97 0.79
N ASP A 212 7.85 -1.72 1.82
CA ASP A 212 6.97 -1.38 2.92
C ASP A 212 7.66 -1.64 4.26
N TYR A 213 6.93 -1.37 5.34
CA TYR A 213 7.33 -1.66 6.70
C TYR A 213 6.12 -1.96 7.56
N ASP A 214 6.34 -2.73 8.61
CA ASP A 214 5.28 -3.50 9.24
C ASP A 214 4.69 -2.79 10.44
N ILE A 215 3.37 -2.86 10.56
CA ILE A 215 2.66 -2.63 11.80
C ILE A 215 2.81 -3.90 12.65
N VAL A 216 3.57 -3.85 13.74
CA VAL A 216 3.79 -5.03 14.59
C VAL A 216 2.59 -5.32 15.48
N THR A 217 2.22 -6.59 15.54
CA THR A 217 0.98 -7.07 16.17
C THR A 217 1.22 -8.04 17.32
N SER A 218 2.49 -8.24 17.72
CA SER A 218 2.87 -9.22 18.77
C SER A 218 2.40 -8.87 20.19
N ASP A 219 1.95 -7.63 20.45
CA ASP A 219 1.37 -7.20 21.73
C ASP A 219 -0.16 -7.09 21.63
N PRO A 220 -0.93 -8.04 22.21
CA PRO A 220 -2.38 -8.04 22.11
C PRO A 220 -3.04 -6.79 22.72
N GLY A 221 -2.43 -6.19 23.74
CA GLY A 221 -2.94 -4.97 24.38
C GLY A 221 -2.97 -3.80 23.40
N ALA A 222 -1.86 -3.56 22.70
CA ALA A 222 -1.80 -2.55 21.64
C ALA A 222 -2.73 -2.89 20.46
N VAL A 223 -2.83 -4.16 20.06
CA VAL A 223 -3.75 -4.58 18.99
C VAL A 223 -5.19 -4.20 19.33
N GLU A 224 -5.65 -4.51 20.56
CA GLU A 224 -7.00 -4.17 21.03
C GLU A 224 -7.21 -2.65 21.18
N GLU A 225 -6.27 -1.95 21.81
CA GLU A 225 -6.36 -0.51 22.09
C GLU A 225 -6.50 0.32 20.80
N PHE A 226 -5.74 -0.04 19.76
CA PHE A 226 -5.71 0.70 18.49
C PHE A 226 -6.55 0.05 17.38
N GLY A 227 -7.21 -1.09 17.67
CA GLY A 227 -8.02 -1.83 16.70
C GLY A 227 -7.24 -2.29 15.47
N LEU A 228 -5.98 -2.70 15.66
CA LEU A 228 -5.08 -3.05 14.57
C LEU A 228 -5.59 -4.27 13.80
N ASP A 229 -6.27 -5.20 14.48
CA ASP A 229 -6.87 -6.42 13.93
C ASP A 229 -8.06 -6.17 12.97
N ARG A 230 -8.54 -4.92 12.87
CA ARG A 230 -9.63 -4.51 11.97
C ARG A 230 -9.13 -3.96 10.64
N ILE A 231 -7.81 -3.80 10.49
CA ILE A 231 -7.20 -3.29 9.27
C ILE A 231 -7.50 -4.22 8.10
N ARG A 232 -7.74 -3.61 6.95
CA ARG A 232 -8.01 -4.30 5.68
C ARG A 232 -6.91 -4.00 4.66
N PHE A 233 -6.73 -4.89 3.70
CA PHE A 233 -5.87 -4.60 2.54
C PHE A 233 -6.36 -3.34 1.84
N GLY A 234 -5.45 -2.43 1.50
CA GLY A 234 -5.76 -1.16 0.85
C GLY A 234 -6.27 -0.05 1.76
N ASP A 235 -6.37 -0.26 3.08
CA ASP A 235 -6.69 0.80 4.03
C ASP A 235 -5.61 1.88 4.02
N PHE A 236 -6.02 3.15 4.05
CA PHE A 236 -5.13 4.25 4.40
C PHE A 236 -4.99 4.31 5.92
N VAL A 237 -3.76 4.25 6.42
CA VAL A 237 -3.46 4.31 7.86
C VAL A 237 -2.51 5.47 8.15
N ALA A 238 -2.64 6.05 9.35
CA ALA A 238 -1.73 7.09 9.83
C ALA A 238 -0.74 6.50 10.84
N LEU A 239 0.55 6.60 10.51
CA LEU A 239 1.67 6.15 11.32
C LEU A 239 2.19 7.35 12.10
N LEU A 240 1.91 7.36 13.40
CA LEU A 240 2.21 8.47 14.29
C LEU A 240 3.69 8.51 14.66
N ASP A 241 4.25 9.71 14.71
CA ASP A 241 5.67 9.99 14.98
C ASP A 241 6.64 9.28 14.03
N GLN A 242 6.25 9.03 12.79
CA GLN A 242 7.10 8.46 11.73
C GLN A 242 7.40 9.50 10.65
N ASP A 243 8.67 9.82 10.41
CA ASP A 243 9.16 10.67 9.32
C ASP A 243 9.75 9.78 8.21
N ASN A 244 9.10 9.83 7.05
CA ASN A 244 9.46 9.03 5.89
C ASN A 244 9.91 9.88 4.70
N ARG A 245 10.32 11.15 4.92
CA ARG A 245 10.77 12.02 3.81
C ARG A 245 12.01 11.47 3.09
N TYR A 246 12.80 10.64 3.78
CA TYR A 246 13.98 9.95 3.27
C TYR A 246 13.90 8.47 3.64
N GLY A 247 14.82 7.99 4.48
CA GLY A 247 14.66 6.72 5.18
C GLY A 247 13.62 6.81 6.30
N ARG A 248 13.18 5.64 6.77
CA ARG A 248 12.16 5.52 7.81
C ARG A 248 12.75 5.79 9.19
N ALA A 249 12.22 6.79 9.88
CA ALA A 249 12.73 7.19 11.19
C ALA A 249 11.62 7.64 12.15
N TYR A 250 11.79 7.29 13.42
CA TYR A 250 11.01 7.90 14.49
C TYR A 250 11.32 9.40 14.60
N ARG A 251 10.28 10.21 14.60
CA ARG A 251 10.35 11.65 14.86
C ARG A 251 9.06 12.10 15.51
N LYS A 252 9.13 12.46 16.79
CA LYS A 252 7.98 12.98 17.54
C LYS A 252 7.31 14.15 16.81
N GLY A 253 6.01 14.05 16.60
CA GLY A 253 5.17 15.02 15.91
C GLY A 253 5.13 14.88 14.39
N ALA A 254 5.91 13.97 13.79
CA ALA A 254 5.77 13.62 12.39
C ALA A 254 4.53 12.73 12.18
N VAL A 255 3.98 12.77 10.96
CA VAL A 255 2.88 11.91 10.55
C VAL A 255 3.19 11.36 9.17
N THR A 256 3.05 10.05 9.02
CA THR A 256 3.11 9.38 7.72
C THR A 256 1.77 8.74 7.43
N ILE A 257 1.28 8.88 6.21
CA ILE A 257 0.13 8.14 5.68
C ILE A 257 0.66 7.05 4.76
N GLY A 258 0.13 5.84 4.93
CA GLY A 258 0.46 4.71 4.09
C GLY A 258 -0.74 3.85 3.76
N VAL A 259 -0.52 2.88 2.90
CA VAL A 259 -1.51 1.91 2.43
C VAL A 259 -1.10 0.52 2.90
N VAL A 260 -2.04 -0.23 3.44
CA VAL A 260 -1.80 -1.61 3.90
C VAL A 260 -1.77 -2.56 2.71
N VAL A 261 -0.69 -3.34 2.59
CA VAL A 261 -0.39 -4.08 1.34
C VAL A 261 -0.31 -5.60 1.49
N HIS A 262 0.00 -6.11 2.68
CA HIS A 262 0.00 -7.56 2.95
C HIS A 262 -0.60 -7.87 4.33
N SER A 263 -0.85 -9.15 4.57
CA SER A 263 -1.56 -9.62 5.76
C SER A 263 -0.71 -9.46 7.01
N ASP A 264 -1.36 -9.69 8.14
CA ASP A 264 -0.69 -9.97 9.40
C ASP A 264 0.33 -11.11 9.27
N CYS A 265 1.28 -11.13 10.20
CA CYS A 265 2.41 -12.05 10.25
C CYS A 265 2.59 -12.54 11.68
N ARG A 266 2.98 -13.81 11.83
CA ARG A 266 3.22 -14.44 13.13
C ARG A 266 4.63 -14.19 13.65
N GLU A 267 5.58 -13.86 12.77
CA GLU A 267 6.98 -13.63 13.13
C GLU A 267 7.16 -12.41 14.05
N ALA A 268 8.14 -12.48 14.95
CA ALA A 268 8.45 -11.37 15.85
C ALA A 268 8.91 -10.13 15.08
N GLY A 269 8.28 -8.98 15.35
CA GLY A 269 8.65 -7.70 14.74
C GLY A 269 8.01 -7.45 13.37
N HIS A 270 7.06 -8.30 12.97
CA HIS A 270 6.31 -8.22 11.72
C HIS A 270 4.80 -8.08 11.99
N GLY A 271 4.04 -7.84 10.91
CA GLY A 271 2.58 -7.74 10.87
C GLY A 271 2.12 -7.16 9.53
N PRO A 272 0.95 -6.49 9.42
CA PRO A 272 0.52 -5.91 8.15
C PRO A 272 1.49 -4.85 7.62
N GLY A 273 1.98 -5.04 6.39
CA GLY A 273 2.92 -4.13 5.74
C GLY A 273 2.26 -2.86 5.22
N VAL A 274 2.98 -1.75 5.30
CA VAL A 274 2.51 -0.42 4.90
C VAL A 274 3.42 0.24 3.87
N THR A 275 2.90 0.46 2.66
CA THR A 275 3.54 1.30 1.64
C THR A 275 3.31 2.78 1.96
N THR A 276 4.39 3.57 2.08
CA THR A 276 4.29 5.02 2.34
C THR A 276 3.78 5.77 1.11
N ILE A 277 2.79 6.65 1.29
CA ILE A 277 2.28 7.51 0.22
C ILE A 277 2.44 9.02 0.48
N MET A 278 2.46 9.43 1.76
CA MET A 278 2.52 10.83 2.15
C MET A 278 3.17 10.96 3.53
N THR A 279 3.95 12.00 3.77
CA THR A 279 4.61 12.20 5.06
C THR A 279 4.93 13.66 5.31
N CYS A 280 4.87 14.08 6.57
CA CYS A 280 5.26 15.40 7.03
C CYS A 280 6.00 15.27 8.36
N ALA A 281 7.16 15.92 8.48
CA ALA A 281 7.96 15.92 9.71
C ALA A 281 7.48 16.90 10.79
N THR A 282 6.44 17.67 10.46
CA THR A 282 5.77 18.64 11.33
C THR A 282 4.27 18.32 11.33
N ARG A 283 3.47 19.15 12.00
CA ARG A 283 2.00 18.98 12.12
C ARG A 283 1.22 19.40 10.86
N GLY A 284 1.82 19.26 9.67
CA GLY A 284 1.20 19.62 8.39
C GLY A 284 0.14 18.64 7.90
N ILE A 285 0.04 17.46 8.53
CA ILE A 285 -0.98 16.45 8.27
C ILE A 285 -1.76 16.16 9.56
N ARG A 286 -3.09 16.19 9.45
CA ARG A 286 -4.03 15.79 10.49
C ARG A 286 -4.84 14.58 9.98
N PRO A 287 -4.59 13.37 10.49
CA PRO A 287 -5.41 12.22 10.16
C PRO A 287 -6.86 12.41 10.65
N VAL A 288 -7.84 12.04 9.83
CA VAL A 288 -9.27 12.03 10.17
C VAL A 288 -9.82 10.63 9.95
N ILE A 289 -10.51 10.07 10.95
CA ILE A 289 -11.04 8.71 10.84
C ILE A 289 -12.20 8.66 9.83
N ASP A 290 -12.07 7.84 8.80
CA ASP A 290 -13.11 7.47 7.85
C ASP A 290 -13.00 5.96 7.55
N PRO A 291 -13.99 5.13 7.93
CA PRO A 291 -13.98 3.70 7.62
C PRO A 291 -13.85 3.39 6.12
N LYS A 292 -14.28 4.30 5.24
CA LYS A 292 -14.19 4.16 3.78
C LYS A 292 -12.88 4.72 3.20
N ALA A 293 -11.90 5.08 4.03
CA ALA A 293 -10.55 5.41 3.59
C ALA A 293 -9.79 4.14 3.18
N ASN A 294 -10.24 3.50 2.10
CA ASN A 294 -9.63 2.31 1.51
C ASN A 294 -9.66 2.40 -0.03
N ILE A 295 -8.64 1.89 -0.69
CA ILE A 295 -8.54 1.85 -2.16
C ILE A 295 -9.77 1.17 -2.81
N ALA A 296 -10.24 0.05 -2.25
CA ALA A 296 -11.43 -0.67 -2.69
C ALA A 296 -12.66 0.25 -2.74
N ASP A 297 -12.88 1.01 -1.66
CA ASP A 297 -14.00 1.93 -1.51
C ASP A 297 -13.88 3.15 -2.45
N LEU A 298 -12.68 3.72 -2.59
CA LEU A 298 -12.43 4.88 -3.45
C LEU A 298 -12.47 4.56 -4.95
N LEU A 299 -12.06 3.35 -5.34
CA LEU A 299 -11.97 2.94 -6.75
C LEU A 299 -13.13 2.06 -7.20
N GLY A 300 -13.96 1.56 -6.27
CA GLY A 300 -15.08 0.69 -6.61
C GLY A 300 -14.67 -0.73 -7.00
N ILE A 301 -13.55 -1.22 -6.48
CA ILE A 301 -12.96 -2.55 -6.75
C ILE A 301 -12.96 -3.40 -5.48
N GLY A 302 -12.61 -4.68 -5.59
CA GLY A 302 -12.43 -5.55 -4.43
C GLY A 302 -13.64 -5.63 -3.50
N THR A 303 -13.37 -5.73 -2.20
CA THR A 303 -14.39 -5.81 -1.13
C THR A 303 -14.62 -4.42 -0.51
N ARG A 304 -15.87 -3.95 -0.53
CA ARG A 304 -16.23 -2.56 -0.15
C ARG A 304 -17.13 -2.53 1.09
N LEU A 305 -17.16 -1.38 1.78
CA LEU A 305 -18.07 -1.07 2.91
C LEU A 305 -19.36 -0.35 2.48
#